data_AF-A0A7Y6ZYT6-F1
#
_entry.id   AF-A0A7Y6ZYT6-F1
#
_cell.length_a   1.000
_cell.length_b   1.000
_cell.length_c   1.000
_cell.angle_alpha   90.00
_cell.angle_beta   90.00
_cell.angle_gamma   90.00
#
_symmetry.space_group_name_H-M   'P 1'
#
loop_
_entity.id
_entity.type
_entity.pdbx_description
1 polymer ?
#
loop_
_entity_poly.entity_id
_entity_poly.type
_entity_poly.pdbx_seq_one_letter_code
_entity_poly.pdbx_strand_id
1 'polypeptide(L)'
;MVDCSAINLQVAYWTHYFAMDCGGTFLMDSKPAKIKGEELDNSRPFDVHVWSNHCELNTLVDELWAKLGLGRNLGDKKKRGPKPKQPSKSQFKVLLLDLYVAWRDDPTLYLAIHMSNSGWKTNSRYNALHLSPEIIGYVNALDGAGLIVRHPGYEGRLTRIRSSSTLGQYFQLLSIPDAEIEQ
;
A
#
# COMPACT_ATOMS: atom_id res chain seq x y z
N MET A 1 22.64 -14.69 -4.30
CA MET A 1 21.38 -15.03 -4.97
C MET A 1 20.35 -15.23 -3.88
N VAL A 2 19.44 -14.27 -3.68
CA VAL A 2 18.34 -14.43 -2.73
C VAL A 2 17.38 -15.44 -3.35
N ASP A 3 17.18 -16.57 -2.70
CA ASP A 3 16.28 -17.62 -3.18
C ASP A 3 14.82 -17.21 -2.93
N CYS A 4 14.18 -16.65 -3.95
CA CYS A 4 12.80 -16.17 -3.89
C CYS A 4 11.76 -17.30 -3.82
N SER A 5 12.17 -18.57 -3.95
CA SER A 5 11.25 -19.72 -3.99
C SER A 5 10.77 -20.18 -2.60
N ALA A 6 11.53 -19.90 -1.54
CA ALA A 6 11.20 -20.33 -0.17
C ALA A 6 10.02 -19.56 0.45
N ILE A 7 9.82 -18.29 0.07
CA ILE A 7 8.71 -17.46 0.56
C ILE A 7 7.37 -17.91 -0.03
N ASN A 8 7.37 -18.42 -1.26
CA ASN A 8 6.18 -18.98 -1.90
C ASN A 8 5.58 -20.13 -1.06
N LEU A 9 6.40 -20.89 -0.34
CA LEU A 9 5.92 -21.89 0.61
C LEU A 9 5.40 -21.24 1.90
N GLN A 10 6.16 -20.35 2.55
CA GLN A 10 5.74 -19.75 3.82
C GLN A 10 4.45 -18.93 3.72
N VAL A 11 4.25 -18.20 2.61
CA VAL A 11 3.03 -17.38 2.39
C VAL A 11 1.85 -18.24 1.87
N ALA A 12 2.11 -19.30 1.10
CA ALA A 12 1.09 -20.27 0.68
C ALA A 12 0.56 -21.12 1.85
N TYR A 13 1.40 -21.48 2.82
CA TYR A 13 0.94 -22.20 4.02
C TYR A 13 -0.06 -21.36 4.85
N TRP A 14 -0.02 -20.03 4.77
CA TRP A 14 -0.94 -19.13 5.47
C TRP A 14 -2.22 -18.80 4.69
N THR A 15 -2.18 -18.75 3.35
CA THR A 15 -3.43 -18.63 2.57
C THR A 15 -4.32 -19.85 2.73
N HIS A 16 -3.75 -21.03 2.97
CA HIS A 16 -4.50 -22.24 3.28
C HIS A 16 -5.06 -22.26 4.71
N TYR A 17 -4.32 -21.76 5.71
CA TYR A 17 -4.81 -21.66 7.10
C TYR A 17 -5.88 -20.57 7.29
N PHE A 18 -5.78 -19.44 6.60
CA PHE A 18 -6.79 -18.36 6.70
C PHE A 18 -8.08 -18.68 5.92
N ALA A 19 -8.04 -19.63 4.98
CA ALA A 19 -9.20 -20.07 4.21
C ALA A 19 -10.01 -21.19 4.89
N MET A 20 -9.50 -21.79 5.98
CA MET A 20 -10.18 -22.89 6.68
C MET A 20 -11.07 -22.46 7.85
N ASP A 21 -11.04 -21.19 8.27
CA ASP A 21 -12.03 -20.63 9.20
C ASP A 21 -13.18 -19.92 8.46
N CYS A 22 -13.89 -20.67 7.61
CA CYS A 22 -15.26 -20.30 7.20
C CYS A 22 -16.22 -20.57 8.38
N GLY A 23 -16.04 -19.84 9.48
CA GLY A 23 -16.82 -20.01 10.71
C GLY A 23 -16.41 -19.06 11.84
N GLY A 24 -15.29 -18.35 11.73
CA GLY A 24 -14.92 -17.29 12.65
C GLY A 24 -15.67 -16.01 12.29
N THR A 25 -16.52 -15.54 13.20
CA THR A 25 -17.03 -14.17 13.15
C THR A 25 -15.83 -13.24 13.03
N PHE A 26 -15.71 -12.58 11.87
CA PHE A 26 -14.85 -11.42 11.69
C PHE A 26 -15.22 -10.46 12.79
N LEU A 27 -14.41 -10.43 13.86
CA LEU A 27 -14.49 -9.41 14.90
C LEU A 27 -14.44 -8.10 14.12
N MET A 28 -15.60 -7.45 14.02
CA MET A 28 -15.67 -6.07 13.62
C MET A 28 -14.81 -5.35 14.64
N ASP A 29 -13.57 -5.04 14.23
CA ASP A 29 -12.67 -4.23 15.00
C ASP A 29 -13.47 -3.03 15.49
N SER A 30 -13.57 -2.96 16.81
CA SER A 30 -14.18 -1.85 17.53
C SER A 30 -13.78 -0.55 16.85
N LYS A 31 -14.78 0.29 16.52
CA LYS A 31 -14.60 1.63 15.96
C LYS A 31 -13.33 2.26 16.54
N PRO A 32 -12.31 2.58 15.72
CA PRO A 32 -11.02 2.95 16.25
C PRO A 32 -11.21 4.14 17.18
N ALA A 33 -10.61 4.06 18.37
CA ALA A 33 -10.64 5.14 19.34
C ALA A 33 -10.25 6.45 18.64
N LYS A 34 -10.86 7.58 19.04
CA LYS A 34 -10.49 8.89 18.49
C LYS A 34 -9.00 9.12 18.75
N ILE A 35 -8.18 8.94 17.72
CA ILE A 35 -6.75 9.21 17.76
C ILE A 35 -6.56 10.72 17.92
N LYS A 36 -5.64 11.12 18.80
CA LYS A 36 -5.33 12.54 19.04
C LYS A 36 -4.69 13.14 17.78
N GLY A 37 -5.00 14.41 17.51
CA GLY A 37 -4.44 15.12 16.34
C GLY A 37 -2.91 15.13 16.31
N GLU A 38 -2.26 15.17 17.47
CA GLU A 38 -0.79 15.15 17.64
C GLU A 38 -0.15 13.85 17.11
N GLU A 39 -0.86 12.71 17.20
CA GLU A 39 -0.38 11.42 16.67
C GLU A 39 -0.46 11.37 15.13
N LEU A 40 -1.39 12.15 14.54
CA LEU A 40 -1.51 12.30 13.08
C LEU A 40 -0.46 13.26 12.51
N ASP A 41 0.20 14.05 13.36
CA ASP A 41 1.27 14.96 12.97
C ASP A 41 2.61 14.23 12.82
N ASN A 42 2.77 13.03 13.40
CA ASN A 42 3.84 12.08 13.03
C ASN A 42 3.57 11.50 11.63
N SER A 43 3.77 12.34 10.62
CA SER A 43 3.47 12.00 9.24
C SER A 43 4.48 12.62 8.29
N ARG A 44 4.82 11.86 7.25
CA ARG A 44 5.57 12.39 6.10
C ARG A 44 4.69 12.39 4.86
N PRO A 45 4.96 13.29 3.90
CA PRO A 45 4.26 13.22 2.62
C PRO A 45 4.59 11.93 1.87
N PHE A 46 3.61 11.39 1.16
CA PHE A 46 3.83 10.28 0.23
C PHE A 46 4.94 10.65 -0.76
N ASP A 47 6.02 9.86 -0.74
CA ASP A 47 7.26 10.11 -1.46
C ASP A 47 7.73 8.83 -2.17
N VAL A 48 8.29 9.00 -3.36
CA VAL A 48 8.31 7.95 -4.40
C VAL A 48 9.73 7.73 -4.95
N HIS A 49 10.73 8.32 -4.29
CA HIS A 49 12.14 8.09 -4.61
C HIS A 49 12.68 6.80 -3.97
N VAL A 50 11.80 5.87 -3.61
CA VAL A 50 12.20 4.54 -3.17
C VAL A 50 11.94 3.57 -4.31
N TRP A 51 13.02 3.05 -4.91
CA TRP A 51 12.93 2.02 -5.94
C TRP A 51 13.55 0.76 -5.39
N SER A 52 12.90 -0.37 -5.60
CA SER A 52 13.44 -1.64 -5.13
C SER A 52 13.25 -2.72 -6.18
N ASN A 53 14.32 -3.46 -6.48
CA ASN A 53 14.31 -4.56 -7.44
C ASN A 53 14.24 -5.92 -6.74
N HIS A 54 13.63 -5.97 -5.55
CA HIS A 54 13.48 -7.22 -4.80
C HIS A 54 12.36 -8.09 -5.34
N CYS A 55 12.70 -9.34 -5.60
CA CYS A 55 11.72 -10.35 -5.96
C CYS A 55 10.67 -10.55 -4.87
N GLU A 56 11.02 -10.44 -3.59
CA GLU A 56 10.10 -10.68 -2.47
C GLU A 56 8.96 -9.66 -2.45
N LEU A 57 9.30 -8.38 -2.60
CA LEU A 57 8.30 -7.32 -2.73
C LEU A 57 7.45 -7.51 -3.99
N ASN A 58 8.06 -7.92 -5.11
CA ASN A 58 7.30 -8.21 -6.32
C ASN A 58 6.32 -9.36 -6.11
N THR A 59 6.69 -10.43 -5.40
CA THR A 59 5.80 -11.54 -5.06
C THR A 59 4.63 -11.05 -4.20
N LEU A 60 4.89 -10.29 -3.14
CA LEU A 60 3.84 -9.72 -2.29
C LEU A 60 2.90 -8.79 -3.09
N VAL A 61 3.45 -7.94 -3.96
CA VAL A 61 2.69 -7.08 -4.86
C VAL A 61 1.78 -7.91 -5.75
N ASP A 62 2.29 -8.98 -6.34
CA ASP A 62 1.58 -9.85 -7.26
C ASP A 62 0.42 -10.57 -6.55
N GLU A 63 0.66 -11.08 -5.35
CA GLU A 63 -0.36 -11.72 -4.52
C GLU A 63 -1.46 -10.74 -4.09
N LEU A 64 -1.10 -9.57 -3.55
CA LEU A 64 -2.08 -8.57 -3.13
C LEU A 64 -2.85 -8.02 -4.33
N TRP A 65 -2.19 -7.83 -5.47
CA TRP A 65 -2.83 -7.40 -6.71
C TRP A 65 -3.91 -8.39 -7.17
N ALA A 66 -3.60 -9.69 -7.12
CA ALA A 66 -4.56 -10.75 -7.45
C ALA A 66 -5.69 -10.85 -6.41
N LYS A 67 -5.35 -10.87 -5.11
CA LYS A 67 -6.29 -10.99 -3.99
C LYS A 67 -7.32 -9.86 -3.96
N LEU A 68 -6.87 -8.62 -4.18
CA LEU A 68 -7.75 -7.44 -4.22
C LEU A 68 -8.43 -7.25 -5.57
N GLY A 69 -8.12 -8.08 -6.57
CA GLY A 69 -8.70 -8.00 -7.91
C GLY A 69 -8.43 -6.69 -8.65
N LEU A 70 -7.27 -6.05 -8.39
CA LEU A 70 -6.99 -4.69 -8.86
C LEU A 70 -6.90 -4.59 -10.39
N GLY A 71 -6.40 -5.62 -11.07
CA GLY A 71 -6.38 -5.68 -12.53
C GLY A 71 -7.79 -5.55 -13.14
N ARG A 72 -8.75 -6.31 -12.62
CA ARG A 72 -10.16 -6.27 -13.09
C ARG A 72 -10.85 -4.95 -12.74
N ASN A 73 -10.57 -4.41 -11.56
CA ASN A 73 -11.34 -3.31 -10.98
C ASN A 73 -10.81 -1.92 -11.36
N LEU A 74 -9.48 -1.77 -11.49
CA LEU A 74 -8.79 -0.48 -11.59
C LEU A 74 -7.78 -0.41 -12.75
N GLY A 75 -7.04 -1.49 -13.03
CA GLY A 75 -5.89 -1.49 -13.95
C GLY A 75 -6.19 -1.77 -15.43
N ASP A 76 -7.09 -2.72 -15.74
CA ASP A 76 -7.25 -3.25 -17.11
C ASP A 76 -8.56 -2.81 -17.79
N LYS A 77 -9.34 -1.96 -17.15
CA LYS A 77 -10.49 -1.35 -17.82
C LYS A 77 -9.95 -0.52 -18.99
N LYS A 78 -10.36 -0.82 -20.23
CA LYS A 78 -10.14 0.04 -21.40
C LYS A 78 -10.77 1.42 -21.14
N LYS A 79 -10.06 2.29 -20.43
CA LYS A 79 -10.49 3.67 -20.19
C LYS A 79 -10.35 4.41 -21.51
N ARG A 80 -11.40 5.15 -21.89
CA ARG A 80 -11.36 6.05 -23.03
C ARG A 80 -10.55 7.28 -22.61
N GLY A 81 -9.27 7.33 -22.98
CA GLY A 81 -8.35 8.41 -22.64
C GLY A 81 -6.88 8.03 -22.80
N PRO A 82 -5.93 8.97 -22.58
CA PRO A 82 -4.50 8.69 -22.61
C PRO A 82 -4.14 7.60 -21.60
N LYS A 83 -3.32 6.63 -22.02
CA LYS A 83 -2.80 5.61 -21.10
C LYS A 83 -1.94 6.30 -20.03
N PRO A 84 -1.99 5.86 -18.76
CA PRO A 84 -1.10 6.38 -17.73
C PRO A 84 0.36 6.15 -18.13
N LYS A 85 1.26 7.07 -17.72
CA LYS A 85 2.69 7.02 -18.04
C LYS A 85 3.39 5.79 -17.43
N GLN A 86 2.90 5.33 -16.29
CA GLN A 86 3.38 4.16 -15.56
C GLN A 86 2.32 3.05 -15.57
N PRO A 87 2.72 1.76 -15.70
CA PRO A 87 1.80 0.64 -15.55
C PRO A 87 1.08 0.67 -14.19
N SER A 88 -0.21 0.33 -14.17
CA SER A 88 -1.04 0.35 -12.96
C SER A 88 -0.46 -0.52 -11.83
N LYS A 89 0.12 -1.68 -12.17
CA LYS A 89 0.80 -2.55 -11.20
C LYS A 89 2.06 -1.91 -10.60
N SER A 90 2.83 -1.18 -11.40
CA SER A 90 4.01 -0.44 -10.94
C SER A 90 3.63 0.67 -9.98
N GLN A 91 2.53 1.38 -10.25
CA GLN A 91 2.00 2.41 -9.33
C GLN A 91 1.55 1.79 -7.98
N PHE A 92 0.94 0.60 -8.01
CA PHE A 92 0.59 -0.13 -6.79
C PHE A 92 1.83 -0.58 -6.00
N LYS A 93 2.86 -1.06 -6.69
CA LYS A 93 4.15 -1.40 -6.08
C LYS A 93 4.76 -0.21 -5.34
N VAL A 94 4.77 0.97 -5.97
CA VAL A 94 5.27 2.20 -5.34
C VAL A 94 4.52 2.52 -4.05
N LEU A 95 3.19 2.39 -4.03
CA LEU A 95 2.40 2.60 -2.82
C LEU A 95 2.78 1.64 -1.69
N LEU A 96 2.92 0.34 -2.01
CA LEU A 96 3.30 -0.66 -1.02
C LEU A 96 4.73 -0.46 -0.51
N LEU A 97 5.65 -0.07 -1.39
CA LEU A 97 7.03 0.22 -1.03
C LEU A 97 7.14 1.43 -0.10
N ASP A 98 6.39 2.50 -0.37
CA ASP A 98 6.40 3.68 0.50
C ASP A 98 5.83 3.36 1.90
N LEU A 99 4.77 2.54 1.96
CA LEU A 99 4.22 2.02 3.21
C LEU A 99 5.21 1.11 3.95
N TYR A 100 5.98 0.30 3.21
CA TYR A 100 7.00 -0.56 3.78
C TYR A 100 8.14 0.24 4.41
N VAL A 101 8.67 1.24 3.69
CA VAL A 101 9.74 2.11 4.22
C VAL A 101 9.24 2.89 5.43
N ALA A 102 8.05 3.49 5.35
CA ALA A 102 7.49 4.19 6.50
C ALA A 102 7.35 3.28 7.73
N TRP A 103 6.85 2.06 7.55
CA TRP A 103 6.71 1.08 8.62
C TRP A 103 8.06 0.58 9.17
N ARG A 104 9.07 0.43 8.31
CA ARG A 104 10.43 0.04 8.71
C ARG A 104 11.08 1.13 9.56
N ASP A 105 10.95 2.39 9.14
CA ASP A 105 11.51 3.53 9.86
C ASP A 105 10.82 3.71 11.22
N ASP A 106 9.49 3.73 11.22
CA ASP A 106 8.66 3.83 12.42
C ASP A 106 7.26 3.23 12.15
N PRO A 107 6.88 2.12 12.80
CA PRO A 107 5.57 1.48 12.62
C PRO A 107 4.36 2.38 12.90
N THR A 108 4.56 3.50 13.61
CA THR A 108 3.52 4.48 13.93
C THR A 108 3.46 5.63 12.92
N LEU A 109 4.43 5.73 12.01
CA LEU A 109 4.53 6.81 11.03
C LEU A 109 3.43 6.75 9.98
N TYR A 110 2.78 7.88 9.77
CA TYR A 110 1.76 8.02 8.75
C TYR A 110 2.31 8.59 7.43
N LEU A 111 1.75 8.13 6.32
CA LEU A 111 1.89 8.74 5.00
C LEU A 111 0.74 9.69 4.74
N ALA A 112 1.07 10.90 4.32
CA ALA A 112 0.11 11.93 3.96
C ALA A 112 -0.18 11.93 2.45
N ILE A 113 -1.43 11.62 2.07
CA ILE A 113 -1.86 11.46 0.67
C ILE A 113 -3.11 12.28 0.30
N HIS A 114 -3.13 12.82 -0.93
CA HIS A 114 -4.31 13.43 -1.52
C HIS A 114 -5.30 12.38 -2.02
N MET A 115 -6.47 12.31 -1.40
CA MET A 115 -7.56 11.39 -1.77
C MET A 115 -8.57 11.97 -2.78
N SER A 116 -8.25 13.09 -3.43
CA SER A 116 -9.07 13.74 -4.45
C SER A 116 -8.26 14.02 -5.70
N ASN A 117 -8.89 13.89 -6.88
CA ASN A 117 -8.25 14.12 -8.19
C ASN A 117 -7.58 15.50 -8.33
N SER A 118 -8.04 16.51 -7.58
CA SER A 118 -7.46 17.86 -7.55
C SER A 118 -5.99 17.90 -7.13
N GLY A 119 -5.54 16.93 -6.33
CA GLY A 119 -4.13 16.78 -5.93
C GLY A 119 -3.22 16.24 -7.03
N TRP A 120 -3.79 15.67 -8.09
CA TRP A 120 -3.10 14.88 -9.12
C TRP A 120 -3.09 15.59 -10.49
N LYS A 121 -2.92 16.91 -10.47
CA LYS A 121 -2.87 17.76 -11.68
C LYS A 121 -1.48 17.79 -12.31
N THR A 122 -1.39 18.28 -13.54
CA THR A 122 -0.10 18.58 -14.18
C THR A 122 0.74 19.50 -13.28
N ASN A 123 2.04 19.22 -13.15
CA ASN A 123 2.98 19.86 -12.20
C ASN A 123 2.70 19.62 -10.71
N SER A 124 1.79 18.69 -10.35
CA SER A 124 1.73 18.17 -8.98
C SER A 124 2.96 17.31 -8.66
N ARG A 125 3.25 17.14 -7.37
CA ARG A 125 4.26 16.19 -6.88
C ARG A 125 4.08 14.82 -7.53
N TYR A 126 2.85 14.29 -7.53
CA TYR A 126 2.55 12.96 -8.09
C TYR A 126 2.80 12.86 -9.60
N ASN A 127 2.54 13.93 -10.37
CA ASN A 127 2.81 13.93 -11.81
C ASN A 127 4.31 13.90 -12.13
N ALA A 128 5.15 14.58 -11.32
CA ALA A 128 6.61 14.49 -11.44
C ALA A 128 7.10 13.04 -11.22
N LEU A 129 6.37 12.28 -10.41
CA LEU A 129 6.62 10.88 -10.07
C LEU A 129 5.93 9.90 -11.05
N HIS A 130 5.34 10.40 -12.13
CA HIS A 130 4.58 9.64 -13.13
C HIS A 130 3.41 8.82 -12.54
N LEU A 131 2.92 9.21 -11.37
CA LEU A 131 1.78 8.58 -10.73
C LEU A 131 0.48 9.23 -11.17
N SER A 132 -0.57 8.42 -11.17
CA SER A 132 -1.92 8.83 -11.55
C SER A 132 -2.88 8.75 -10.36
N PRO A 133 -4.08 9.37 -10.46
CA PRO A 133 -5.11 9.24 -9.43
C PRO A 133 -5.56 7.80 -9.14
N GLU A 134 -5.11 6.80 -9.91
CA GLU A 134 -5.38 5.38 -9.65
C GLU A 134 -4.92 4.92 -8.27
N ILE A 135 -3.88 5.57 -7.71
CA ILE A 135 -3.42 5.34 -6.32
C ILE A 135 -4.58 5.47 -5.32
N ILE A 136 -5.50 6.42 -5.51
CA ILE A 136 -6.68 6.59 -4.64
C ILE A 136 -7.51 5.29 -4.62
N GLY A 137 -7.67 4.64 -5.78
CA GLY A 137 -8.37 3.37 -5.90
C GLY A 137 -7.65 2.25 -5.14
N TYR A 138 -6.33 2.19 -5.20
CA TYR A 138 -5.55 1.21 -4.46
C TYR A 138 -5.62 1.43 -2.95
N VAL A 139 -5.54 2.69 -2.49
CA VAL A 139 -5.72 3.02 -1.06
C VAL A 139 -7.09 2.57 -0.58
N ASN A 140 -8.16 2.85 -1.32
CA ASN A 140 -9.50 2.38 -0.94
C ASN A 140 -9.62 0.85 -0.93
N ALA A 141 -8.94 0.14 -1.84
CA ALA A 141 -8.94 -1.32 -1.86
C ALA A 141 -8.17 -1.91 -0.67
N LEU A 142 -7.04 -1.32 -0.30
CA LEU A 142 -6.27 -1.72 0.89
C LEU A 142 -7.04 -1.44 2.18
N ASP A 143 -7.69 -0.29 2.27
CA ASP A 143 -8.53 0.15 3.40
C ASP A 143 -9.71 -0.81 3.58
N GLY A 144 -10.43 -1.10 2.50
CA GLY A 144 -11.55 -2.07 2.50
C GLY A 144 -11.14 -3.50 2.82
N ALA A 145 -9.86 -3.86 2.64
CA ALA A 145 -9.30 -5.16 3.02
C ALA A 145 -8.68 -5.18 4.43
N GLY A 146 -8.70 -4.07 5.17
CA GLY A 146 -8.09 -3.97 6.51
C GLY A 146 -6.56 -4.04 6.52
N LEU A 147 -5.91 -3.80 5.37
CA LEU A 147 -4.45 -3.83 5.24
C LEU A 147 -3.79 -2.50 5.63
N ILE A 148 -4.57 -1.42 5.70
CA ILE A 148 -4.08 -0.11 6.13
C ILE A 148 -5.02 0.49 7.17
N VAL A 149 -4.48 1.37 8.00
CA VAL A 149 -5.25 2.25 8.87
C VAL A 149 -5.33 3.61 8.18
N ARG A 150 -6.54 4.10 7.96
CA ARG A 150 -6.81 5.38 7.29
C ARG A 150 -7.46 6.38 8.25
N HIS A 151 -6.93 7.60 8.28
CA HIS A 151 -7.58 8.76 8.88
C HIS A 151 -7.87 9.81 7.79
N PRO A 152 -9.16 10.03 7.46
CA PRO A 152 -9.52 11.01 6.44
C PRO A 152 -9.09 12.41 6.85
N GLY A 153 -8.50 13.15 5.91
CA GLY A 153 -8.20 14.57 6.10
C GLY A 153 -9.47 15.44 5.99
N TYR A 154 -9.45 16.60 6.64
CA TYR A 154 -10.48 17.64 6.57
C TYR A 154 -9.84 19.00 6.30
N GLU A 155 -10.58 19.94 5.68
CA GLU A 155 -10.17 21.34 5.48
C GLU A 155 -8.71 21.55 5.04
N GLY A 156 -8.33 20.98 3.89
CA GLY A 156 -6.99 21.16 3.32
C GLY A 156 -5.91 20.29 3.98
N ARG A 157 -6.23 19.49 5.00
CA ARG A 157 -5.32 18.44 5.50
C ARG A 157 -5.41 17.19 4.60
N LEU A 158 -4.25 16.59 4.34
CA LEU A 158 -4.16 15.33 3.60
C LEU A 158 -4.64 14.15 4.43
N THR A 159 -5.11 13.09 3.77
CA THR A 159 -5.46 11.83 4.43
C THR A 159 -4.18 11.20 4.97
N ARG A 160 -4.23 10.67 6.19
CA ARG A 160 -3.14 9.91 6.80
C ARG A 160 -3.41 8.43 6.63
N ILE A 161 -2.45 7.69 6.09
CA ILE A 161 -2.52 6.24 5.94
C ILE A 161 -1.27 5.61 6.56
N ARG A 162 -1.41 4.45 7.18
CA ARG A 162 -0.27 3.63 7.61
C ARG A 162 -0.59 2.16 7.44
N SER A 163 0.42 1.29 7.50
CA SER A 163 0.20 -0.15 7.52
C SER A 163 -0.61 -0.56 8.76
N SER A 164 -1.55 -1.50 8.58
CA SER A 164 -2.17 -2.18 9.70
C SER A 164 -1.22 -3.22 10.28
N SER A 165 -1.55 -3.79 11.45
CA SER A 165 -0.81 -4.92 12.02
C SER A 165 -0.72 -6.09 11.05
N THR A 166 -1.79 -6.38 10.31
CA THR A 166 -1.84 -7.43 9.27
C THR A 166 -0.83 -7.16 8.15
N LEU A 167 -0.77 -5.94 7.63
CA LEU A 167 0.21 -5.60 6.60
C LEU A 167 1.65 -5.56 7.15
N GLY A 168 1.82 -5.13 8.40
CA GLY A 168 3.10 -5.22 9.11
C GLY A 168 3.63 -6.65 9.22
N GLN A 169 2.76 -7.64 9.44
CA GLN A 169 3.18 -9.05 9.44
C GLN A 169 3.69 -9.49 8.07
N TYR A 170 3.03 -9.10 6.98
CA TYR A 170 3.55 -9.35 5.63
C TYR A 170 4.92 -8.68 5.42
N PHE A 171 5.11 -7.47 5.96
CA PHE A 171 6.38 -6.75 5.87
C PHE A 171 7.51 -7.36 6.70
N GLN A 172 7.22 -7.95 7.87
CA GLN A 172 8.20 -8.68 8.68
C GLN A 172 8.77 -9.90 7.96
N LEU A 173 7.99 -10.49 7.05
CA LEU A 173 8.43 -11.63 6.24
C LEU A 173 9.33 -11.24 5.07
N LEU A 174 9.42 -9.94 4.75
CA LEU A 174 10.32 -9.43 3.71
C LEU A 174 11.72 -9.25 4.29
N SER A 175 12.69 -10.00 3.77
CA SER A 175 14.10 -9.88 4.12
C SER A 175 14.80 -8.95 3.13
N ILE A 176 14.43 -7.68 3.11
CA ILE A 176 15.04 -6.68 2.23
C ILE A 176 16.26 -6.03 2.94
N PRO A 177 17.51 -6.28 2.51
CA PRO A 177 18.68 -5.62 3.11
C PRO A 177 18.65 -4.09 2.88
N ASP A 178 19.11 -3.31 3.86
CA ASP A 178 19.08 -1.84 3.83
C ASP A 178 19.84 -1.24 2.63
N ALA A 179 20.89 -1.92 2.16
CA ALA A 179 21.74 -1.46 1.06
C ALA A 179 21.06 -1.45 -0.31
N GLU A 180 19.85 -1.98 -0.44
CA GLU A 180 19.11 -2.05 -1.71
C GLU A 180 17.87 -1.14 -1.74
N ILE A 181 17.62 -0.40 -0.65
CA ILE A 181 16.67 0.71 -0.60
C ILE A 181 17.46 2.00 -0.78
N GLU A 182 18.16 2.13 -1.90
CA GLU A 182 18.87 3.37 -2.24
C GLU A 182 17.92 4.38 -2.89
N GLN A 183 18.09 5.65 -2.48
CA GLN A 183 17.37 6.84 -2.91
C GLN A 183 17.95 7.43 -4.21
#